data_AF-A0A2C9K0G2-F1
#
_entry.id   AF-A0A2C9K0G2-F1
#
_cell.length_a   1.000
_cell.length_b   1.000
_cell.length_c   1.000
_cell.angle_alpha   90.00
_cell.angle_beta   90.00
_cell.angle_gamma   90.00
#
_symmetry.space_group_name_H-M   'P 1'
#
loop_
_entity.id
_entity.type
_entity.pdbx_description
1 polymer ?
#
loop_
_entity_poly.entity_id
_entity_poly.type
_entity_poly.pdbx_seq_one_letter_code
_entity_poly.pdbx_strand_id
1 'polypeptide(L)'
;MTSFVNMVKRNLPISNNSEHESETQLKQSSLHKWIVLVLCLIIVALIAAIIAIVLQQQPKGPSNESSGPSNETSGPSKICLTPDCVEASAYILGKMNRSVDPCQDMYSFSCGGWLAQTHRPRDKVKWETADEVNAKVGVILQEVRSHNKR
;
A
#
# COMPACT_ATOMS: atom_id res chain seq x y z
N MET A 1 32.93 -7.00 -35.07
CA MET A 1 32.11 -7.48 -33.94
C MET A 1 31.47 -8.84 -34.25
N THR A 2 32.25 -9.79 -34.77
CA THR A 2 31.77 -11.13 -35.16
C THR A 2 32.66 -12.26 -34.64
N SER A 3 33.76 -11.93 -33.96
CA SER A 3 34.73 -12.92 -33.47
C SER A 3 34.47 -13.43 -32.04
N PHE A 4 33.65 -12.72 -31.24
CA PHE A 4 33.38 -13.12 -29.84
C PHE A 4 32.17 -14.06 -29.71
N VAL A 5 31.20 -13.95 -30.62
CA VAL A 5 29.98 -14.78 -30.63
C VAL A 5 30.29 -16.25 -30.94
N ASN A 6 31.36 -16.54 -31.69
CA ASN A 6 31.73 -17.89 -32.10
C ASN A 6 32.47 -18.71 -31.02
N MET A 7 32.88 -18.09 -29.89
CA MET A 7 33.55 -18.83 -28.81
C MET A 7 32.56 -19.42 -27.80
N VAL A 8 31.42 -18.78 -27.58
CA VAL A 8 30.38 -19.26 -26.64
C VAL A 8 29.59 -20.44 -27.23
N LYS A 9 29.55 -20.58 -28.56
CA LYS A 9 28.72 -21.57 -29.27
C LYS A 9 29.31 -22.99 -29.34
N ARG A 10 30.52 -23.23 -28.82
CA ARG A 10 31.19 -24.56 -28.92
C ARG A 10 30.93 -25.54 -27.77
N ASN A 11 30.15 -25.19 -26.74
CA ASN A 11 29.96 -26.06 -25.57
C ASN A 11 28.52 -26.22 -25.05
N LEU A 12 27.49 -26.07 -25.91
CA LEU A 12 26.11 -26.36 -25.51
C LEU A 12 25.47 -27.35 -26.49
N PRO A 13 25.31 -28.63 -26.12
CA PRO A 13 24.43 -29.52 -26.87
C PRO A 13 22.98 -29.12 -26.57
N ILE A 14 22.28 -28.65 -27.60
CA ILE A 14 20.82 -28.69 -27.67
C ILE A 14 20.46 -30.12 -28.08
N SER A 15 19.95 -30.91 -27.14
CA SER A 15 19.18 -32.11 -27.47
C SER A 15 17.71 -31.82 -27.16
N ASN A 16 16.92 -31.76 -28.22
CA ASN A 16 15.47 -31.81 -28.14
C ASN A 16 15.02 -33.25 -27.84
N ASN A 17 13.88 -33.31 -27.15
CA ASN A 17 13.01 -34.45 -26.86
C ASN A 17 13.48 -35.53 -25.90
N SER A 18 12.56 -35.78 -24.94
CA SER A 18 12.25 -37.06 -24.29
C SER A 18 13.42 -37.82 -23.66
N GLU A 19 13.68 -37.52 -22.38
CA GLU A 19 14.04 -38.50 -21.34
C GLU A 19 14.50 -37.72 -20.09
N HIS A 20 13.53 -37.08 -19.40
CA HIS A 20 13.61 -37.10 -17.94
C HIS A 20 12.83 -38.34 -17.51
N GLU A 21 13.48 -39.47 -17.77
CA GLU A 21 13.13 -40.78 -17.26
C GLU A 21 13.21 -40.71 -15.72
N SER A 22 12.06 -40.44 -15.10
CA SER A 22 11.43 -41.37 -14.17
C SER A 22 12.26 -42.07 -13.07
N GLU A 23 13.22 -41.43 -12.42
CA GLU A 23 13.86 -41.98 -11.19
C GLU A 23 13.35 -41.38 -9.86
N THR A 24 12.07 -41.00 -9.81
CA THR A 24 11.28 -40.89 -8.56
C THR A 24 9.90 -41.53 -8.77
N GLN A 25 9.86 -42.80 -9.19
CA GLN A 25 8.63 -43.43 -9.72
C GLN A 25 8.10 -44.63 -8.96
N LEU A 26 8.38 -44.79 -7.67
CA LEU A 26 7.65 -45.78 -6.86
C LEU A 26 7.28 -45.15 -5.53
N LYS A 27 6.00 -44.74 -5.38
CA LYS A 27 5.37 -44.14 -4.20
C LYS A 27 5.40 -42.61 -4.03
N GLN A 28 5.53 -41.83 -5.12
CA GLN A 28 5.35 -40.36 -5.05
C GLN A 28 4.51 -39.76 -6.20
N SER A 29 3.82 -40.59 -7.00
CA SER A 29 3.01 -40.13 -8.16
C SER A 29 1.55 -39.79 -7.80
N SER A 30 0.99 -40.40 -6.74
CA SER A 30 -0.43 -40.25 -6.42
C SER A 30 -0.68 -39.10 -5.42
N LEU A 31 0.16 -38.97 -4.38
CA LEU A 31 -0.04 -37.99 -3.29
C LEU A 31 0.09 -36.53 -3.74
N HIS A 32 1.03 -36.22 -4.65
CA HIS A 32 1.22 -34.87 -5.17
C HIS A 32 -0.02 -34.35 -5.92
N LYS A 33 -0.71 -35.23 -6.65
CA LYS A 33 -1.94 -34.86 -7.38
C LYS A 33 -3.05 -34.49 -6.40
N TRP A 34 -3.20 -35.24 -5.32
CA TRP A 34 -4.15 -34.91 -4.24
C TRP A 34 -3.77 -33.63 -3.50
N ILE A 35 -2.47 -33.40 -3.23
CA ILE A 35 -2.00 -32.15 -2.61
C ILE A 35 -2.30 -30.95 -3.52
N VAL A 36 -1.99 -31.04 -4.81
CA VAL A 36 -2.28 -29.96 -5.78
C VAL A 36 -3.78 -29.71 -5.90
N LEU A 37 -4.60 -30.76 -5.96
CA LEU A 37 -6.06 -30.61 -6.00
C LEU A 37 -6.60 -29.95 -4.74
N VAL A 38 -6.15 -30.36 -3.55
CA VAL A 38 -6.56 -29.76 -2.27
C VAL A 38 -6.10 -28.30 -2.18
N LEU A 39 -4.86 -27.99 -2.59
CA LEU A 39 -4.36 -26.61 -2.61
C LEU A 39 -5.16 -25.73 -3.57
N CYS A 40 -5.50 -26.23 -4.77
CA CYS A 40 -6.35 -25.50 -5.71
C CYS A 40 -7.74 -25.24 -5.12
N LEU A 41 -8.35 -26.23 -4.46
CA LEU A 41 -9.65 -26.06 -3.81
C LEU A 41 -9.59 -25.03 -2.66
N ILE A 42 -8.54 -25.06 -1.85
CA ILE A 42 -8.32 -24.06 -0.79
C ILE A 42 -8.15 -22.67 -1.41
N ILE A 43 -7.32 -22.51 -2.44
CA ILE A 43 -7.11 -21.22 -3.11
C ILE A 43 -8.41 -20.70 -3.71
N VAL A 44 -9.19 -21.54 -4.40
CA VAL A 44 -10.49 -21.16 -4.97
C VAL A 44 -11.48 -20.74 -3.87
N ALA A 45 -11.52 -21.47 -2.75
CA ALA A 45 -12.37 -21.13 -1.61
C ALA A 45 -11.95 -19.80 -0.96
N LEU A 46 -10.64 -19.56 -0.80
CA LEU A 46 -10.11 -18.31 -0.27
C LEU A 46 -10.41 -17.12 -1.20
N ILE A 47 -10.25 -17.29 -2.51
CA ILE A 47 -10.60 -16.27 -3.51
C ILE A 47 -12.10 -15.97 -3.46
N ALA A 48 -12.95 -17.00 -3.41
CA ALA A 48 -14.40 -16.83 -3.30
C ALA A 48 -14.81 -16.10 -2.01
N ALA A 49 -14.17 -16.41 -0.88
CA ALA A 49 -14.39 -15.74 0.39
C ALA A 49 -13.94 -14.26 0.33
N ILE A 50 -12.77 -13.97 -0.25
CA ILE A 50 -12.27 -12.60 -0.43
C ILE A 50 -13.22 -11.81 -1.32
N ILE A 51 -13.68 -12.38 -2.44
CA ILE A 51 -14.67 -11.74 -3.32
C ILE A 51 -15.96 -11.46 -2.56
N ALA A 52 -16.48 -12.42 -1.79
CA ALA A 52 -17.68 -12.23 -0.98
C ALA A 52 -17.50 -11.10 0.07
N ILE A 53 -16.33 -11.03 0.72
CA ILE A 53 -16.00 -9.95 1.67
C ILE A 53 -15.95 -8.61 0.94
N VAL A 54 -15.27 -8.52 -0.21
CA VAL A 54 -15.16 -7.28 -0.99
C VAL A 54 -16.54 -6.83 -1.49
N LEU A 55 -17.42 -7.76 -1.88
CA LEU A 55 -18.80 -7.45 -2.26
C LEU A 55 -19.66 -6.99 -1.05
N GLN A 56 -19.37 -7.47 0.16
CA GLN A 56 -19.98 -6.97 1.40
C GLN A 56 -19.34 -5.67 1.92
N GLN A 57 -18.15 -5.32 1.42
CA GLN A 57 -17.47 -4.04 1.60
C GLN A 57 -17.90 -3.00 0.58
N GLN A 58 -19.01 -3.20 -0.14
CA GLN A 58 -19.84 -2.05 -0.47
C GLN A 58 -19.97 -1.26 0.85
N PRO A 59 -19.44 -0.03 0.93
CA PRO A 59 -19.55 0.74 2.15
C PRO A 59 -21.04 0.76 2.44
N LYS A 60 -21.47 0.05 3.49
CA LYS A 60 -22.76 0.33 4.10
C LYS A 60 -22.60 1.77 4.53
N GLY A 61 -23.02 2.68 3.65
CA GLY A 61 -22.98 4.09 3.92
C GLY A 61 -23.61 4.28 5.28
N PRO A 62 -23.11 5.21 6.12
CA PRO A 62 -23.73 5.47 7.39
C PRO A 62 -25.20 5.83 7.11
N SER A 63 -26.12 4.91 7.37
CA SER A 63 -27.50 5.25 7.63
C SER A 63 -27.45 5.96 8.98
N ASN A 64 -27.41 7.29 8.88
CA ASN A 64 -27.21 8.21 9.99
C ASN A 64 -28.24 7.93 11.08
N GLU A 65 -27.79 7.39 12.21
CA GLU A 65 -28.48 7.56 13.48
C GLU A 65 -27.51 8.14 14.51
N SER A 66 -27.94 9.31 15.00
CA SER A 66 -27.43 10.10 16.14
C SER A 66 -26.18 10.95 15.88
N SER A 67 -26.20 12.28 15.99
CA SER A 67 -26.94 13.11 16.96
C SER A 67 -26.96 14.59 16.52
N GLY A 68 -28.11 15.25 16.68
CA GLY A 68 -28.32 16.69 16.44
C GLY A 68 -29.54 16.95 15.53
N PRO A 69 -30.33 18.02 15.74
CA PRO A 69 -31.51 18.30 14.92
C PRO A 69 -31.07 18.62 13.48
N SER A 70 -31.16 17.61 12.63
CA SER A 70 -30.94 17.70 11.19
C SER A 70 -32.20 18.25 10.53
N ASN A 71 -32.21 19.54 10.22
CA ASN A 71 -33.03 20.04 9.12
C ASN A 71 -32.34 19.64 7.80
N GLU A 72 -32.68 18.46 7.30
CA GLU A 72 -32.33 18.02 5.96
C GLU A 72 -33.26 18.73 4.96
N THR A 73 -32.80 19.88 4.47
CA THR A 73 -33.23 20.40 3.17
C THR A 73 -32.19 19.97 2.16
N SER A 74 -32.63 19.36 1.06
CA SER A 74 -31.86 19.20 -0.17
C SER A 74 -31.24 20.56 -0.58
N GLY A 75 -29.98 20.76 -0.21
CA GLY A 75 -29.22 22.01 -0.30
C GLY A 75 -27.71 21.71 -0.30
N PRO A 76 -26.84 22.71 -0.51
CA PRO A 76 -25.44 22.52 -0.94
C PRO A 76 -24.68 21.62 0.03
N SER A 77 -23.78 20.78 -0.51
CA SER A 77 -22.91 19.85 0.19
C SER A 77 -22.58 20.30 1.61
N LYS A 78 -22.81 19.45 2.63
CA LYS A 78 -22.46 19.74 4.04
C LYS A 78 -20.93 19.89 4.16
N ILE A 79 -20.41 21.08 3.90
CA ILE A 79 -19.00 21.45 4.05
C ILE A 79 -18.76 21.74 5.53
N CYS A 80 -17.77 21.08 6.13
CA CYS A 80 -17.33 21.37 7.48
C CYS A 80 -16.47 22.63 7.51
N LEU A 81 -16.87 23.62 8.31
CA LEU A 81 -16.14 24.88 8.51
C LEU A 81 -15.68 25.06 9.95
N THR A 82 -15.61 23.98 10.74
CA THR A 82 -14.98 24.05 12.06
C THR A 82 -13.48 24.35 11.90
N PRO A 83 -12.84 25.00 12.89
CA PRO A 83 -11.41 25.27 12.84
C PRO A 83 -10.58 24.02 12.51
N ASP A 84 -10.91 22.88 13.12
CA ASP A 84 -10.21 21.61 12.90
C ASP A 84 -10.30 21.14 11.44
N CYS A 85 -11.48 21.26 10.81
CA CYS A 85 -11.67 20.90 9.40
C CYS A 85 -10.90 21.83 8.46
N VAL A 86 -10.89 23.14 8.75
CA VAL A 86 -10.16 24.12 7.94
C VAL A 86 -8.65 23.91 8.07
N GLU A 87 -8.15 23.67 9.29
CA GLU A 87 -6.73 23.39 9.52
C GLU A 87 -6.30 22.08 8.86
N ALA A 88 -7.06 21.00 9.02
CA ALA A 88 -6.76 19.72 8.41
C ALA A 88 -6.79 19.79 6.87
N SER A 89 -7.78 20.46 6.29
CA SER A 89 -7.86 20.64 4.83
C SER A 89 -6.72 21.50 4.29
N ALA A 90 -6.36 22.58 4.99
CA ALA A 90 -5.20 23.41 4.64
C ALA A 90 -3.89 22.63 4.71
N TYR A 91 -3.72 21.81 5.75
CA TYR A 91 -2.56 20.92 5.89
C TYR A 91 -2.45 19.96 4.70
N ILE A 92 -3.53 19.24 4.37
CA ILE A 92 -3.55 18.30 3.24
C ILE A 92 -3.23 19.02 1.93
N LEU A 93 -3.94 20.12 1.64
CA LEU A 93 -3.76 20.89 0.40
C LEU A 93 -2.34 21.47 0.27
N GLY A 94 -1.70 21.84 1.38
CA GLY A 94 -0.32 22.33 1.40
C GLY A 94 0.73 21.27 1.10
N LYS A 95 0.41 19.98 1.26
CA LYS A 95 1.31 18.86 1.00
C LYS A 95 1.13 18.23 -0.39
N MET A 96 0.05 18.54 -1.09
CA MET A 96 -0.23 18.05 -2.45
C MET A 96 0.51 18.86 -3.53
N ASN A 97 0.92 18.18 -4.60
CA ASN A 97 1.36 18.82 -5.85
C ASN A 97 0.26 18.73 -6.91
N ARG A 98 -0.55 19.79 -6.99
CA ARG A 98 -1.69 19.88 -7.93
C ARG A 98 -1.30 20.06 -9.40
N SER A 99 0.00 20.14 -9.71
CA SER A 99 0.50 20.23 -11.09
C SER A 99 0.65 18.87 -11.76
N VAL A 100 0.55 17.78 -11.00
CA VAL A 100 0.65 16.40 -11.49
C VAL A 100 -0.76 15.84 -11.71
N ASP A 101 -0.97 15.11 -12.80
CA ASP A 101 -2.22 14.38 -13.01
C ASP A 101 -2.30 13.18 -12.04
N PRO A 102 -3.31 13.12 -11.13
CA PRO A 102 -3.46 12.01 -10.19
C PRO A 102 -3.69 10.66 -10.87
N CYS A 103 -4.22 10.63 -12.10
CA CYS A 103 -4.41 9.39 -12.85
C CYS A 103 -3.10 8.82 -13.39
N GLN A 104 -2.06 9.65 -13.53
CA GLN A 104 -0.73 9.23 -14.03
C GLN A 104 0.23 8.92 -12.88
N ASP A 105 0.27 9.77 -11.85
CA ASP A 105 1.13 9.59 -10.69
C ASP A 105 0.46 10.16 -9.42
N MET A 106 -0.37 9.33 -8.80
CA MET A 106 -1.06 9.69 -7.56
C MET A 106 -0.10 9.95 -6.39
N TYR A 107 1.09 9.34 -6.39
CA TYR A 107 2.07 9.54 -5.33
C TYR A 107 2.66 10.95 -5.42
N SER A 108 3.12 11.35 -6.60
CA SER A 108 3.61 12.72 -6.81
C SER A 108 2.51 13.76 -6.64
N PHE A 109 1.28 13.49 -7.05
CA PHE A 109 0.14 14.38 -6.78
C PHE A 109 -0.14 14.55 -5.28
N SER A 110 -0.18 13.46 -4.52
CA SER A 110 -0.57 13.51 -3.10
C SER A 110 0.57 13.96 -2.18
N CYS A 111 1.80 13.56 -2.47
CA CYS A 111 2.96 13.74 -1.59
C CYS A 111 4.02 14.69 -2.17
N GLY A 112 3.96 15.05 -3.45
CA GLY A 112 5.02 15.82 -4.11
C GLY A 112 5.25 17.20 -3.50
N GLY A 113 4.21 17.85 -2.96
CA GLY A 113 4.35 19.11 -2.24
C GLY A 113 5.11 18.94 -0.92
N TRP A 114 4.83 17.87 -0.18
CA TRP A 114 5.57 17.52 1.04
C TRP A 114 7.04 17.19 0.72
N LEU A 115 7.31 16.42 -0.33
CA LEU A 115 8.68 16.09 -0.74
C LEU A 115 9.50 17.32 -1.11
N ALA A 116 8.88 18.33 -1.73
CA ALA A 116 9.56 19.56 -2.11
C ALA A 116 9.86 20.48 -0.91
N GLN A 117 9.01 20.47 0.12
CA GLN A 117 9.14 21.36 1.28
C GLN A 117 9.91 20.73 2.44
N THR A 118 9.89 19.41 2.56
CA THR A 118 10.39 18.69 3.73
C THR A 118 11.80 18.18 3.50
N HIS A 119 12.71 18.57 4.39
CA HIS A 119 14.09 18.08 4.38
C HIS A 119 14.28 17.04 5.47
N ARG A 120 14.81 15.88 5.09
CA ARG A 120 15.17 14.81 6.03
C ARG A 120 16.24 15.31 7.01
N PRO A 121 16.04 15.20 8.33
CA PRO A 121 17.08 15.48 9.30
C PRO A 121 18.32 14.60 9.05
N ARG A 122 19.52 15.12 9.32
CA ARG A 122 20.79 14.45 8.99
C ARG A 122 20.99 13.12 9.72
N ASP A 123 20.45 12.98 10.92
CA ASP A 123 20.56 11.79 11.76
C ASP A 123 19.56 10.70 11.40
N LYS A 124 18.66 10.95 10.44
CA LYS A 124 17.62 10.01 10.04
C LYS A 124 17.91 9.45 8.66
N VAL A 125 17.79 8.13 8.52
CA VAL A 125 17.86 7.44 7.22
C VAL A 125 16.55 7.52 6.44
N LYS A 126 15.42 7.65 7.16
CA LYS A 126 14.07 7.80 6.63
C LYS A 126 13.38 8.95 7.36
N TRP A 127 12.48 9.61 6.64
CA TRP A 127 11.63 10.62 7.21
C TRP A 127 10.30 10.52 6.49
N GLU A 128 9.26 10.32 7.28
CA GLU A 128 7.89 10.18 6.85
C GLU A 128 7.02 11.10 7.72
N THR A 129 5.75 11.27 7.34
CA THR A 129 4.82 12.13 8.09
C THR A 129 4.70 11.72 9.57
N ALA A 130 4.79 10.41 9.86
CA ALA A 130 4.76 9.92 11.24
C ALA A 130 5.98 10.39 12.05
N ASP A 131 7.16 10.45 11.44
CA ASP A 131 8.36 10.96 12.09
C ASP A 131 8.23 12.46 12.40
N GLU A 132 7.60 13.24 11.51
CA GLU A 132 7.31 14.66 11.73
C GLU A 132 6.41 14.86 12.96
N VAL A 133 5.35 14.07 13.08
CA VAL A 133 4.44 14.11 14.23
C VAL A 133 5.16 13.70 15.51
N ASN A 134 5.92 12.60 15.48
CA ASN A 134 6.67 12.11 16.63
C ASN A 134 7.75 13.10 17.08
N ALA A 135 8.40 13.80 16.16
CA ALA A 135 9.35 14.86 16.49
C ALA A 135 8.69 16.00 17.26
N LYS A 136 7.48 16.44 16.84
CA LYS A 136 6.70 17.46 17.57
C LYS A 136 6.33 16.99 18.97
N VAL A 137 5.86 15.75 19.10
CA VAL A 137 5.55 15.14 20.42
C VAL A 137 6.80 15.08 21.30
N GLY A 138 7.95 14.70 20.74
CA GLY A 138 9.22 14.64 21.45
C GLY A 138 9.63 15.96 22.08
N VAL A 139 9.46 17.08 21.37
CA VAL A 139 9.72 18.43 21.89
C VAL A 139 8.80 18.76 23.06
N ILE A 140 7.50 18.49 22.94
CA ILE A 140 6.52 18.74 24.01
C ILE A 140 6.87 17.92 25.26
N LEU A 141 7.23 16.63 25.08
CA LEU A 141 7.62 15.78 26.20
C LEU A 141 8.90 16.24 26.88
N GLN A 142 9.85 16.79 26.13
CA GLN A 142 11.06 17.38 26.70
C GLN A 142 10.73 18.61 27.53
N GLU A 143 9.81 19.45 27.07
CA GLU A 143 9.35 20.62 27.81
C GLU A 143 8.64 20.22 29.12
N VAL A 144 7.68 19.30 29.05
CA VAL A 144 7.00 18.79 30.25
C VAL A 144 8.00 18.18 31.23
N ARG A 145 8.98 17.43 30.72
CA ARG A 145 10.05 16.84 31.54
C ARG A 145 10.94 17.90 32.18
N SER A 146 11.22 19.01 31.50
CA SER A 146 12.05 20.10 32.03
C SER A 146 11.33 20.82 33.17
N HIS A 147 10.02 21.03 33.05
CA HIS A 147 9.17 21.62 34.08
C HIS A 147 9.03 20.73 35.31
N ASN A 148 8.87 19.41 35.15
CA ASN A 148 8.68 18.48 36.26
C ASN A 148 9.96 18.15 37.06
N LYS A 149 11.13 18.62 36.60
CA LYS A 149 12.41 18.41 37.30
C LYS A 149 12.74 19.53 38.31
N ARG A 150 11.95 20.61 38.33
CA ARG A 150 11.96 21.63 39.39
C ARG A 150 10.98 21.25 40.48
#